data_AF-A0A9E0RXH0-F1
#
_entry.id   AF-A0A9E0RXH0-F1
#
_cell.length_a   1.000
_cell.length_b   1.000
_cell.length_c   1.000
_cell.angle_alpha   90.00
_cell.angle_beta   90.00
_cell.angle_gamma   90.00
#
_symmetry.space_group_name_H-M   'P 1'
#
loop_
_entity.id
_entity.type
_entity.pdbx_description
1 polymer ?
#
loop_
_entity_poly.entity_id
_entity_poly.type
_entity_poly.pdbx_seq_one_letter_code
_entity_poly.pdbx_strand_id
1 'polypeptide(L)'
;MTTMTEDAETQTATPSDTILRLEQARSKAGWMAWCGLGLAIAWWVAGIGGMIGLVGWETISAAQPMLIVAGLIGLLLPGFMLLLAGFLGREQMRAAAANAIVLESAARLLTPAEHMGQEARSFAADMSSASAEVDRAMGHALSAMRAMASEIGDERQRLESVTYASADNARDLAQRLGNERTALEQLTKDLREQTQLVGDAIPRQAGMIVESAKAASEEVASAETALETRLASFDQTGQAMAQKIAALDKLAAEAGQRNETLLFAIARMEEKLEQSRKTVETASRAGELAAAAAGTTGDRLMEAVRAALDGAREASSEIQKRTLETSESAAKALADLKGAGQQAAAAVRAAGMAARAEMDIAERRAAQATNALFETSRTVPGTNEHVPGATNGTPAPLPEPAPAPQAPPVIASPSRAVDDDLFDAAAE
;
A
#
# COMPACT_ATOMS: atom_id res chain seq x y z
N MET A 1 8.83 84.23 -60.32
CA MET A 1 9.29 85.26 -61.28
C MET A 1 8.12 85.54 -62.19
N THR A 2 7.60 86.77 -62.20
CA THR A 2 6.31 87.12 -62.82
C THR A 2 6.49 87.49 -64.29
N THR A 3 5.73 86.87 -65.17
CA THR A 3 5.55 87.30 -66.56
C THR A 3 4.11 87.74 -66.74
N MET A 4 3.91 89.04 -66.94
CA MET A 4 2.60 89.58 -67.33
C MET A 4 2.38 89.26 -68.80
N THR A 5 1.30 88.57 -69.15
CA THR A 5 0.78 88.55 -70.52
C THR A 5 -0.03 89.83 -70.72
N GLU A 6 0.32 90.59 -71.76
CA GLU A 6 -0.28 91.89 -72.07
C GLU A 6 -1.47 91.68 -73.02
N ASP A 7 -2.69 91.93 -72.55
CA ASP A 7 -3.91 91.73 -73.33
C ASP A 7 -4.05 92.80 -74.43
N ALA A 8 -3.60 92.46 -75.64
CA ALA A 8 -3.75 93.30 -76.82
C ALA A 8 -5.18 93.26 -77.38
N GLU A 9 -6.09 94.06 -76.80
CA GLU A 9 -7.46 94.26 -77.30
C GLU A 9 -7.47 94.72 -78.76
N THR A 10 -7.75 93.79 -79.68
CA THR A 10 -7.87 94.06 -81.11
C THR A 10 -9.26 94.62 -81.42
N GLN A 11 -9.43 95.93 -81.20
CA GLN A 11 -10.70 96.64 -81.43
C GLN A 11 -11.14 96.58 -82.90
N THR A 12 -12.08 95.70 -83.21
CA THR A 12 -12.66 95.52 -84.55
C THR A 12 -13.69 96.61 -84.84
N ALA A 13 -13.24 97.71 -85.45
CA ALA A 13 -14.10 98.83 -85.86
C ALA A 13 -15.28 98.35 -86.72
N THR A 14 -16.51 98.71 -86.34
CA THR A 14 -17.72 98.10 -86.90
C THR A 14 -18.09 98.68 -88.27
N PRO A 15 -18.74 97.93 -89.17
CA PRO A 15 -19.20 98.46 -90.46
C PRO A 15 -20.22 99.59 -90.35
N SER A 16 -20.82 99.79 -89.17
CA SER A 16 -21.67 100.95 -88.82
C SER A 16 -20.89 102.28 -88.90
N ASP A 17 -19.66 102.29 -88.39
CA ASP A 17 -18.88 103.51 -88.20
C ASP A 17 -18.36 104.10 -89.53
N THR A 18 -18.08 103.24 -90.51
CA THR A 18 -17.67 103.68 -91.85
C THR A 18 -18.84 104.32 -92.61
N ILE A 19 -20.06 103.77 -92.50
CA ILE A 19 -21.26 104.32 -93.12
C ILE A 19 -21.58 105.72 -92.54
N LEU A 20 -21.53 105.88 -91.21
CA LEU A 20 -21.78 107.17 -90.55
C LEU A 20 -20.77 108.25 -90.97
N ARG A 21 -19.48 107.89 -91.12
CA ARG A 21 -18.44 108.82 -91.61
C ARG A 21 -18.69 109.25 -93.07
N LEU A 22 -19.15 108.34 -93.93
CA LEU A 22 -19.50 108.65 -95.31
C LEU A 22 -20.72 109.58 -95.42
N GLU A 23 -21.72 109.42 -94.55
CA GLU A 23 -22.88 110.32 -94.51
C GLU A 23 -22.50 111.73 -94.01
N GLN A 24 -21.63 111.83 -93.00
CA GLN A 24 -21.07 113.14 -92.58
C GLN A 24 -20.21 113.81 -93.66
N ALA A 25 -19.45 113.04 -94.45
CA ALA A 25 -18.71 113.60 -95.58
C ALA A 25 -19.66 114.11 -96.69
N ARG A 26 -20.73 113.36 -96.97
CA ARG A 26 -21.76 113.71 -97.96
C ARG A 26 -22.57 114.95 -97.57
N SER A 27 -22.90 115.14 -96.29
CA SER A 27 -23.64 116.31 -95.82
C SER A 27 -22.78 117.59 -95.87
N LYS A 28 -21.50 117.51 -95.48
CA LYS A 28 -20.54 118.63 -95.60
C LYS A 28 -20.41 119.17 -97.02
N ALA A 29 -20.47 118.31 -98.05
CA ALA A 29 -20.42 118.75 -99.45
C ALA A 29 -21.60 119.67 -99.85
N GLY A 30 -22.76 119.57 -99.17
CA GLY A 30 -23.91 120.44 -99.42
C GLY A 30 -23.68 121.91 -99.05
N TRP A 31 -22.87 122.16 -98.01
CA TRP A 31 -22.55 123.52 -97.52
C TRP A 31 -21.80 124.37 -98.54
N MET A 32 -20.96 123.76 -99.37
CA MET A 32 -20.07 124.49 -100.30
C MET A 32 -20.84 125.24 -101.41
N ALA A 33 -21.99 124.71 -101.86
CA ALA A 33 -22.86 125.42 -102.79
C ALA A 33 -23.56 126.62 -102.14
N TRP A 34 -23.94 126.51 -100.86
CA TRP A 34 -24.47 127.64 -100.09
C TRP A 34 -23.43 128.74 -99.86
N CYS A 35 -22.15 128.39 -99.65
CA CYS A 35 -21.08 129.37 -99.61
C CYS A 35 -20.91 130.13 -100.93
N GLY A 36 -20.92 129.42 -102.08
CA GLY A 36 -20.82 130.06 -103.40
C GLY A 36 -22.00 131.00 -103.69
N LEU A 37 -23.22 130.58 -103.35
CA LEU A 37 -24.43 131.40 -103.47
C LEU A 37 -24.42 132.60 -102.53
N GLY A 38 -24.01 132.42 -101.27
CA GLY A 38 -23.86 133.51 -100.31
C GLY A 38 -22.82 134.55 -100.74
N LEU A 39 -21.69 134.09 -101.30
CA LEU A 39 -20.63 134.97 -101.81
C LEU A 39 -21.06 135.73 -103.08
N ALA A 40 -21.83 135.10 -103.98
CA ALA A 40 -22.41 135.77 -105.14
C ALA A 40 -23.45 136.83 -104.76
N ILE A 41 -24.33 136.54 -103.78
CA ILE A 41 -25.27 137.52 -103.23
C ILE A 41 -24.51 138.67 -102.55
N ALA A 42 -23.50 138.38 -101.74
CA ALA A 42 -22.66 139.40 -101.11
C ALA A 42 -21.95 140.28 -102.15
N TRP A 43 -21.48 139.71 -103.25
CA TRP A 43 -20.90 140.46 -104.37
C TRP A 43 -21.92 141.39 -105.05
N TRP A 44 -23.14 140.90 -105.34
CA TRP A 44 -24.18 141.73 -105.93
C TRP A 44 -24.66 142.85 -104.99
N VAL A 45 -24.83 142.56 -103.69
CA VAL A 45 -25.17 143.57 -102.68
C VAL A 45 -24.06 144.61 -102.52
N ALA A 46 -22.79 144.18 -102.47
CA ALA A 46 -21.65 145.09 -102.39
C ALA A 46 -21.48 145.94 -103.66
N GLY A 47 -21.73 145.39 -104.85
CA GLY A 47 -21.66 146.11 -106.11
C GLY A 47 -22.80 147.10 -106.31
N ILE A 48 -24.05 146.72 -106.02
CA ILE A 48 -25.20 147.64 -106.05
C ILE A 48 -25.03 148.73 -104.99
N GLY A 49 -24.70 148.36 -103.75
CA GLY A 49 -24.50 149.29 -102.65
C GLY A 49 -23.31 150.24 -102.89
N GLY A 50 -22.21 149.74 -103.44
CA GLY A 50 -21.05 150.53 -103.83
C GLY A 50 -21.36 151.49 -104.98
N MET A 51 -22.11 151.05 -106.00
CA MET A 51 -22.53 151.92 -107.10
C MET A 51 -23.45 153.04 -106.58
N ILE A 52 -24.48 152.72 -105.78
CA ILE A 52 -25.40 153.72 -105.22
C ILE A 52 -24.65 154.68 -104.27
N GLY A 53 -23.76 154.16 -103.42
CA GLY A 53 -23.04 154.95 -102.42
C GLY A 53 -21.93 155.83 -102.97
N LEU A 54 -21.25 155.44 -104.05
CA LEU A 54 -20.16 156.22 -104.67
C LEU A 54 -20.62 157.13 -105.81
N VAL A 55 -21.67 156.75 -106.55
CA VAL A 55 -22.15 157.49 -107.73
C VAL A 55 -23.38 158.33 -107.43
N GLY A 56 -24.18 157.95 -106.42
CA GLY A 56 -25.44 158.62 -106.07
C GLY A 56 -26.63 158.16 -106.94
N TRP A 57 -27.80 158.04 -106.33
CA TRP A 57 -28.99 157.51 -106.99
C TRP A 57 -29.49 158.38 -108.16
N GLU A 58 -29.48 159.71 -108.00
CA GLU A 58 -29.94 160.65 -109.04
C GLU A 58 -29.10 160.51 -110.32
N THR A 59 -27.77 160.42 -110.18
CA THR A 59 -26.81 160.29 -111.27
C THR A 59 -26.96 158.97 -112.03
N ILE A 60 -27.33 157.90 -111.33
CA ILE A 60 -27.66 156.59 -111.94
C ILE A 60 -29.00 156.69 -112.70
N SER A 61 -30.01 157.34 -112.13
CA SER A 61 -31.34 157.47 -112.76
C SER A 61 -31.35 158.36 -114.01
N ALA A 62 -30.41 159.31 -114.11
CA ALA A 62 -30.21 160.17 -115.27
C ALA A 62 -29.22 159.57 -116.31
N ALA A 63 -28.62 158.40 -116.04
CA ALA A 63 -27.63 157.80 -116.94
C ALA A 63 -28.26 157.25 -118.24
N GLN A 64 -27.48 157.21 -119.32
CA GLN A 64 -27.93 156.61 -120.58
C GLN A 64 -28.28 155.12 -120.37
N PRO A 65 -29.45 154.63 -120.86
CA PRO A 65 -29.88 153.24 -120.61
C PRO A 65 -28.85 152.17 -121.00
N MET A 66 -28.05 152.41 -122.05
CA MET A 66 -27.00 151.50 -122.49
C MET A 66 -25.88 151.33 -121.46
N LEU A 67 -25.53 152.38 -120.71
CA LEU A 67 -24.53 152.32 -119.63
C LEU A 67 -25.07 151.54 -118.41
N ILE A 68 -26.36 151.69 -118.11
CA ILE A 68 -27.03 150.92 -117.04
C ILE A 68 -27.02 149.42 -117.38
N VAL A 69 -27.35 149.05 -118.63
CA VAL A 69 -27.28 147.67 -119.10
C VAL A 69 -25.84 147.13 -119.07
N ALA A 70 -24.86 147.90 -119.53
CA ALA A 70 -23.44 147.49 -119.50
C ALA A 70 -22.93 147.29 -118.07
N GLY A 71 -23.26 148.19 -117.13
CA GLY A 71 -22.91 148.07 -115.71
C GLY A 71 -23.57 146.87 -115.04
N LEU A 72 -24.85 146.62 -115.34
CA LEU A 72 -25.60 145.47 -114.83
C LEU A 72 -25.00 144.14 -115.31
N ILE A 73 -24.65 144.04 -116.60
CA ILE A 73 -23.96 142.86 -117.15
C ILE A 73 -22.59 142.68 -116.48
N GLY A 74 -21.82 143.76 -116.33
CA GLY A 74 -20.50 143.76 -115.66
C GLY A 74 -20.57 143.34 -114.19
N LEU A 75 -21.66 143.63 -113.49
CA LEU A 75 -21.88 143.21 -112.10
C LEU A 75 -22.40 141.76 -111.99
N LEU A 76 -23.26 141.33 -112.91
CA LEU A 76 -23.81 139.97 -112.91
C LEU A 76 -22.76 138.91 -113.25
N LEU A 77 -21.89 139.16 -114.24
CA LEU A 77 -20.96 138.14 -114.76
C LEU A 77 -20.05 137.52 -113.68
N PRO A 78 -19.41 138.29 -112.78
CA PRO A 78 -18.59 137.71 -111.71
C PRO A 78 -19.42 136.94 -110.68
N GLY A 79 -20.62 137.41 -110.32
CA GLY A 79 -21.51 136.70 -109.40
C GLY A 79 -22.01 135.36 -109.95
N PHE A 80 -22.27 135.29 -111.27
CA PHE A 80 -22.54 134.02 -111.94
C PHE A 80 -21.34 133.08 -111.95
N MET A 81 -20.11 133.59 -112.11
CA MET A 81 -18.90 132.77 -111.97
C MET A 81 -18.69 132.25 -110.54
N LEU A 82 -19.01 133.03 -109.50
CA LEU A 82 -18.96 132.59 -108.11
C LEU A 82 -20.00 131.50 -107.80
N LEU A 83 -21.22 131.62 -108.35
CA LEU A 83 -22.22 130.54 -108.31
C LEU A 83 -21.70 129.27 -109.01
N LEU A 84 -21.15 129.41 -110.22
CA LEU A 84 -20.63 128.28 -110.99
C LEU A 84 -19.49 127.57 -110.24
N ALA A 85 -18.58 128.33 -109.62
CA ALA A 85 -17.51 127.78 -108.79
C ALA A 85 -18.04 127.03 -107.55
N GLY A 86 -19.11 127.53 -106.91
CA GLY A 86 -19.78 126.85 -105.80
C GLY A 86 -20.42 125.50 -106.20
N PHE A 87 -21.11 125.46 -107.34
CA PHE A 87 -21.68 124.22 -107.87
C PHE A 87 -20.60 123.23 -108.35
N LEU A 88 -19.59 123.70 -109.09
CA LEU A 88 -18.51 122.86 -109.59
C LEU A 88 -17.65 122.31 -108.44
N GLY A 89 -17.40 123.11 -107.38
CA GLY A 89 -16.73 122.66 -106.17
C GLY A 89 -17.49 121.56 -105.43
N ARG A 90 -18.83 121.66 -105.35
CA ARG A 90 -19.70 120.58 -104.82
C ARG A 90 -19.57 119.29 -105.62
N GLU A 91 -19.47 119.37 -106.95
CA GLU A 91 -19.33 118.19 -107.81
C GLU A 91 -17.93 117.59 -107.77
N GLN A 92 -16.87 118.40 -107.77
CA GLN A 92 -15.50 117.93 -107.56
C GLN A 92 -15.34 117.24 -106.19
N MET A 93 -15.96 117.76 -105.12
CA MET A 93 -15.97 117.08 -103.81
C MET A 93 -16.66 115.71 -103.85
N ARG A 94 -17.72 115.55 -104.66
CA ARG A 94 -18.42 114.26 -104.81
C ARG A 94 -17.60 113.25 -105.63
N ALA A 95 -16.90 113.72 -106.67
CA ALA A 95 -15.94 112.91 -107.43
C ALA A 95 -14.72 112.51 -106.57
N ALA A 96 -14.18 113.43 -105.77
CA ALA A 96 -13.08 113.17 -104.84
C ALA A 96 -13.48 112.15 -103.76
N ALA A 97 -14.68 112.25 -103.19
CA ALA A 97 -15.19 111.25 -102.24
C ALA A 97 -15.35 109.85 -102.88
N ALA A 98 -15.86 109.77 -104.12
CA ALA A 98 -15.95 108.50 -104.85
C ALA A 98 -14.56 107.90 -105.12
N ASN A 99 -13.61 108.70 -105.59
CA ASN A 99 -12.23 108.27 -105.82
C ASN A 99 -11.52 107.87 -104.51
N ALA A 100 -11.81 108.53 -103.39
CA ALA A 100 -11.28 108.15 -102.08
C ALA A 100 -11.77 106.76 -101.65
N ILE A 101 -13.05 106.43 -101.85
CA ILE A 101 -13.61 105.10 -101.57
C ILE A 101 -12.98 104.03 -102.50
N VAL A 102 -12.77 104.36 -103.78
CA VAL A 102 -12.08 103.46 -104.73
C VAL A 102 -10.61 103.25 -104.33
N LEU A 103 -9.92 104.29 -103.85
CA LEU A 103 -8.53 104.20 -103.37
C LEU A 103 -8.42 103.44 -102.03
N GLU A 104 -9.37 103.64 -101.10
CA GLU A 104 -9.41 102.90 -99.83
C GLU A 104 -9.73 101.41 -100.04
N SER A 105 -10.66 101.10 -100.95
CA SER A 105 -10.95 99.70 -101.31
C SER A 105 -9.83 99.05 -102.12
N ALA A 106 -9.18 99.77 -103.04
CA ALA A 106 -7.99 99.30 -103.74
C ALA A 106 -6.80 99.08 -102.78
N ALA A 107 -6.60 99.97 -101.80
CA ALA A 107 -5.60 99.80 -100.75
C ALA A 107 -5.90 98.54 -99.92
N ARG A 108 -7.14 98.35 -99.44
CA ARG A 108 -7.56 97.14 -98.72
C ARG A 108 -7.40 95.85 -99.53
N LEU A 109 -7.53 95.90 -100.86
CA LEU A 109 -7.29 94.77 -101.76
C LEU A 109 -5.80 94.49 -102.00
N LEU A 110 -4.92 95.48 -101.79
CA LEU A 110 -3.46 95.33 -101.90
C LEU A 110 -2.79 95.01 -100.55
N THR A 111 -3.43 95.33 -99.42
CA THR A 111 -2.96 95.01 -98.07
C THR A 111 -3.53 93.69 -97.49
N PRO A 112 -3.50 92.58 -98.26
CA PRO A 112 -3.29 91.28 -97.62
C PRO A 112 -2.32 90.39 -98.42
N ALA A 113 -1.09 90.85 -98.64
CA ALA A 113 0.00 90.00 -99.17
C ALA A 113 1.08 89.73 -98.11
N GLU A 114 1.57 90.77 -97.44
CA GLU A 114 2.70 90.66 -96.51
C GLU A 114 2.30 90.01 -95.17
N HIS A 115 1.11 90.31 -94.63
CA HIS A 115 0.59 89.64 -93.43
C HIS A 115 0.28 88.17 -93.68
N MET A 116 -0.37 87.80 -94.80
CA MET A 116 -0.55 86.38 -95.17
C MET A 116 0.79 85.64 -95.29
N GLY A 117 1.84 86.31 -95.78
CA GLY A 117 3.20 85.75 -95.84
C GLY A 117 3.88 85.53 -94.48
N GLN A 118 3.44 86.23 -93.42
CA GLN A 118 3.91 86.05 -92.04
C GLN A 118 3.03 85.04 -91.29
N GLU A 119 1.70 85.17 -91.39
CA GLU A 119 0.71 84.27 -90.78
C GLU A 119 0.84 82.83 -91.31
N ALA A 120 1.08 82.64 -92.62
CA ALA A 120 1.33 81.31 -93.17
C ALA A 120 2.66 80.71 -92.68
N ARG A 121 3.64 81.54 -92.30
CA ARG A 121 4.92 81.08 -91.72
C ARG A 121 4.79 80.74 -90.24
N SER A 122 4.06 81.54 -89.45
CA SER A 122 3.76 81.20 -88.06
C SER A 122 2.87 79.95 -88.01
N PHE A 123 1.80 79.88 -88.79
CA PHE A 123 0.96 78.69 -88.87
C PHE A 123 1.74 77.43 -89.29
N ALA A 124 2.67 77.52 -90.25
CA ALA A 124 3.53 76.40 -90.61
C ALA A 124 4.52 76.02 -89.49
N ALA A 125 5.04 77.00 -88.73
CA ALA A 125 5.90 76.75 -87.57
C ALA A 125 5.12 76.13 -86.40
N ASP A 126 3.91 76.63 -86.10
CA ASP A 126 3.00 76.12 -85.08
C ASP A 126 2.53 74.71 -85.43
N MET A 127 2.15 74.47 -86.69
CA MET A 127 1.79 73.15 -87.19
C MET A 127 3.00 72.19 -87.16
N SER A 128 4.21 72.64 -87.46
CA SER A 128 5.43 71.84 -87.34
C SER A 128 5.78 71.53 -85.87
N SER A 129 5.59 72.48 -84.96
CA SER A 129 5.81 72.31 -83.52
C SER A 129 4.77 71.37 -82.91
N ALA A 130 3.48 71.54 -83.26
CA ALA A 130 2.41 70.64 -82.87
C ALA A 130 2.62 69.23 -83.43
N SER A 131 3.08 69.09 -84.67
CA SER A 131 3.40 67.77 -85.25
C SER A 131 4.58 67.11 -84.53
N ALA A 132 5.62 67.88 -84.17
CA ALA A 132 6.75 67.37 -83.41
C ALA A 132 6.38 66.99 -81.97
N GLU A 133 5.45 67.71 -81.34
CA GLU A 133 4.92 67.37 -80.02
C GLU A 133 3.98 66.14 -80.09
N VAL A 134 3.18 66.00 -81.14
CA VAL A 134 2.37 64.80 -81.39
C VAL A 134 3.26 63.57 -81.64
N ASP A 135 4.33 63.69 -82.43
CA ASP A 135 5.28 62.59 -82.64
C ASP A 135 6.02 62.21 -81.34
N ARG A 136 6.44 63.21 -80.55
CA ARG A 136 7.03 63.01 -79.21
C ARG A 136 6.04 62.32 -78.26
N ALA A 137 4.79 62.78 -78.19
CA ALA A 137 3.74 62.20 -77.37
C ALA A 137 3.39 60.77 -77.82
N MET A 138 3.34 60.51 -79.13
CA MET A 138 3.12 59.18 -79.68
C MET A 138 4.32 58.26 -79.43
N GLY A 139 5.55 58.78 -79.46
CA GLY A 139 6.76 58.07 -79.04
C GLY A 139 6.73 57.66 -77.57
N HIS A 140 6.34 58.58 -76.67
CA HIS A 140 6.10 58.27 -75.26
C HIS A 140 4.98 57.25 -75.07
N ALA A 141 3.85 57.40 -75.77
CA ALA A 141 2.72 56.46 -75.71
C ALA A 141 3.12 55.06 -76.20
N LEU A 142 3.85 54.94 -77.32
CA LEU A 142 4.37 53.67 -77.83
C LEU A 142 5.42 53.05 -76.89
N SER A 143 6.22 53.87 -76.21
CA SER A 143 7.15 53.39 -75.17
C SER A 143 6.40 52.85 -73.96
N ALA A 144 5.36 53.55 -73.51
CA ALA A 144 4.52 53.12 -72.39
C ALA A 144 3.71 51.85 -72.75
N MET A 145 3.17 51.75 -73.97
CA MET A 145 2.50 50.55 -74.46
C MET A 145 3.45 49.35 -74.55
N ARG A 146 4.70 49.54 -74.97
CA ARG A 146 5.71 48.48 -74.97
C ARG A 146 6.09 48.04 -73.56
N ALA A 147 6.23 48.97 -72.62
CA ALA A 147 6.47 48.65 -71.22
C ALA A 147 5.30 47.85 -70.63
N MET A 148 4.06 48.34 -70.78
CA MET A 148 2.85 47.62 -70.32
C MET A 148 2.68 46.26 -71.00
N ALA A 149 2.98 46.13 -72.30
CA ALA A 149 2.91 44.84 -72.98
C ALA A 149 3.96 43.84 -72.45
N SER A 150 5.14 44.32 -72.05
CA SER A 150 6.16 43.49 -71.40
C SER A 150 5.74 43.10 -69.98
N GLU A 151 5.18 44.03 -69.21
CA GLU A 151 4.71 43.81 -67.84
C GLU A 151 3.49 42.86 -67.80
N ILE A 152 2.55 42.99 -68.73
CA ILE A 152 1.44 42.05 -68.93
C ILE A 152 1.96 40.66 -69.36
N GLY A 153 3.06 40.59 -70.10
CA GLY A 153 3.72 39.34 -70.45
C GLY A 153 4.32 38.62 -69.24
N ASP A 154 5.05 39.35 -68.40
CA ASP A 154 5.65 38.82 -67.16
C ASP A 154 4.57 38.47 -66.12
N GLU A 155 3.56 39.33 -65.92
CA GLU A 155 2.42 39.04 -65.05
C GLU A 155 1.64 37.81 -65.51
N ARG A 156 1.45 37.63 -66.84
CA ARG A 156 0.85 36.40 -67.37
C ARG A 156 1.69 35.17 -67.00
N GLN A 157 3.01 35.21 -67.22
CA GLN A 157 3.90 34.10 -66.88
C GLN A 157 3.91 33.82 -65.37
N ARG A 158 3.83 34.87 -64.54
CA ARG A 158 3.68 34.77 -63.09
C ARG A 158 2.36 34.11 -62.70
N LEU A 159 1.23 34.59 -63.24
CA LEU A 159 -0.09 34.00 -63.02
C LEU A 159 -0.18 32.55 -63.48
N GLU A 160 0.47 32.19 -64.59
CA GLU A 160 0.59 30.81 -65.06
C GLU A 160 1.37 29.95 -64.06
N SER A 161 2.52 30.42 -63.58
CA SER A 161 3.30 29.71 -62.53
C SER A 161 2.54 29.58 -61.20
N VAL A 162 1.80 30.61 -60.79
CA VAL A 162 0.93 30.59 -59.59
C VAL A 162 -0.24 29.64 -59.78
N THR A 163 -0.79 29.52 -60.98
CA THR A 163 -1.85 28.57 -61.31
C THR A 163 -1.34 27.13 -61.23
N TYR A 164 -0.15 26.85 -61.79
CA TYR A 164 0.50 25.55 -61.66
C TYR A 164 0.80 25.21 -60.19
N ALA A 165 1.40 26.13 -59.43
CA ALA A 165 1.68 25.94 -58.00
C ALA A 165 0.40 25.73 -57.19
N SER A 166 -0.69 26.46 -57.49
CA SER A 166 -1.99 26.30 -56.81
C SER A 166 -2.62 24.94 -57.10
N ALA A 167 -2.56 24.49 -58.36
CA ALA A 167 -3.04 23.17 -58.77
C ALA A 167 -2.22 22.03 -58.15
N ASP A 168 -0.92 22.24 -57.90
CA ASP A 168 -0.05 21.25 -57.26
C ASP A 168 -0.25 21.18 -55.75
N ASN A 169 -0.33 22.32 -55.06
CA ASN A 169 -0.70 22.39 -53.64
C ASN A 169 -2.09 21.77 -53.38
N ALA A 170 -3.04 21.95 -54.30
CA ALA A 170 -4.36 21.31 -54.21
C ALA A 170 -4.28 19.76 -54.35
N ARG A 171 -3.31 19.22 -55.10
CA ARG A 171 -3.06 17.77 -55.19
C ARG A 171 -2.39 17.23 -53.93
N ASP A 172 -1.34 17.88 -53.41
CA ASP A 172 -0.71 17.46 -52.14
C ASP A 172 -1.72 17.50 -50.99
N LEU A 173 -2.54 18.56 -50.90
CA LEU A 173 -3.60 18.64 -49.89
C LEU A 173 -4.64 17.53 -50.04
N ALA A 174 -5.08 17.20 -51.26
CA ALA A 174 -6.00 16.09 -51.50
C ALA A 174 -5.37 14.73 -51.15
N GLN A 175 -4.08 14.52 -51.44
CA GLN A 175 -3.35 13.30 -51.10
C GLN A 175 -3.14 13.17 -49.59
N ARG A 176 -2.79 14.26 -48.90
CA ARG A 176 -2.70 14.35 -47.43
C ARG A 176 -4.02 14.00 -46.76
N LEU A 177 -5.11 14.64 -47.17
CA LEU A 177 -6.46 14.38 -46.64
C LEU A 177 -6.92 12.94 -46.94
N GLY A 178 -6.52 12.36 -48.07
CA GLY A 178 -6.71 10.94 -48.37
C GLY A 178 -5.97 10.03 -47.38
N ASN A 179 -4.68 10.30 -47.14
CA ASN A 179 -3.86 9.54 -46.18
C ASN A 179 -4.40 9.68 -44.74
N GLU A 180 -4.75 10.89 -44.31
CA GLU A 180 -5.35 11.16 -43.00
C GLU A 180 -6.70 10.44 -42.83
N ARG A 181 -7.53 10.43 -43.87
CA ARG A 181 -8.78 9.66 -43.89
C ARG A 181 -8.52 8.17 -43.71
N THR A 182 -7.59 7.57 -44.46
CA THR A 182 -7.27 6.14 -44.31
C THR A 182 -6.68 5.83 -42.94
N ALA A 183 -5.88 6.74 -42.36
CA ALA A 183 -5.39 6.60 -40.99
C ALA A 183 -6.51 6.65 -39.94
N LEU A 184 -7.52 7.52 -40.13
CA LEU A 184 -8.70 7.59 -39.26
C LEU A 184 -9.63 6.37 -39.41
N GLU A 185 -9.81 5.86 -40.63
CA GLU A 185 -10.56 4.62 -40.90
C GLU A 185 -9.87 3.41 -40.25
N GLN A 186 -8.53 3.32 -40.33
CA GLN A 186 -7.74 2.30 -39.65
C GLN A 186 -7.80 2.46 -38.12
N LEU A 187 -7.60 3.66 -37.57
CA LEU A 187 -7.72 3.93 -36.13
C LEU A 187 -9.11 3.58 -35.58
N THR A 188 -10.17 3.83 -36.36
CA THR A 188 -11.55 3.46 -36.00
C THR A 188 -11.75 1.94 -35.96
N LYS A 189 -11.10 1.21 -36.88
CA LYS A 189 -11.08 -0.25 -36.88
C LYS A 189 -10.32 -0.80 -35.68
N ASP A 190 -9.12 -0.29 -35.41
CA ASP A 190 -8.26 -0.73 -34.31
C ASP A 190 -8.91 -0.45 -32.94
N LEU A 191 -9.54 0.72 -32.77
CA LEU A 191 -10.32 1.06 -31.59
C LEU A 191 -11.51 0.12 -31.41
N ARG A 192 -12.18 -0.30 -32.50
CA ARG A 192 -13.28 -1.26 -32.45
C ARG A 192 -12.80 -2.67 -32.07
N GLU A 193 -11.70 -3.12 -32.64
CA GLU A 193 -11.06 -4.40 -32.30
C GLU A 193 -10.60 -4.41 -30.83
N GLN A 194 -9.95 -3.35 -30.37
CA GLN A 194 -9.56 -3.19 -28.97
C GLN A 194 -10.77 -3.11 -28.03
N THR A 195 -11.86 -2.45 -28.43
CA THR A 195 -13.13 -2.42 -27.67
C THR A 195 -13.75 -3.83 -27.57
N GLN A 196 -13.67 -4.64 -28.63
CA GLN A 196 -14.12 -6.03 -28.59
C GLN A 196 -13.23 -6.87 -27.66
N LEU A 197 -11.90 -6.76 -27.76
CA LEU A 197 -10.97 -7.45 -26.84
C LEU A 197 -11.20 -7.07 -25.37
N VAL A 198 -11.44 -5.79 -25.08
CA VAL A 198 -11.78 -5.32 -23.71
C VAL A 198 -13.14 -5.86 -23.25
N GLY A 199 -14.14 -5.87 -24.13
CA GLY A 199 -15.46 -6.46 -23.86
C GLY A 199 -15.42 -7.97 -23.59
N ASP A 200 -14.49 -8.69 -24.24
CA ASP A 200 -14.27 -10.12 -24.07
C ASP A 200 -13.36 -10.47 -22.88
N ALA A 201 -12.51 -9.53 -22.44
CA ALA A 201 -11.54 -9.72 -21.37
C ALA A 201 -12.12 -9.37 -19.99
N ILE A 202 -12.83 -8.24 -19.85
CA ILE A 202 -13.33 -7.76 -18.54
C ILE A 202 -14.28 -8.79 -17.88
N PRO A 203 -15.29 -9.38 -18.56
CA PRO A 203 -16.16 -10.38 -17.93
C PRO A 203 -15.41 -11.66 -17.54
N ARG A 204 -14.38 -12.03 -18.33
CA ARG A 204 -13.53 -13.21 -18.11
C ARG A 204 -12.64 -13.01 -16.89
N GLN A 205 -12.05 -11.81 -16.76
CA GLN A 205 -11.26 -11.41 -15.59
C GLN A 205 -12.13 -11.26 -14.34
N ALA A 206 -13.33 -10.68 -14.46
CA ALA A 206 -14.30 -10.64 -13.36
C ALA A 206 -14.72 -12.05 -12.91
N GLY A 207 -14.91 -12.98 -13.84
CA GLY A 207 -15.13 -14.40 -13.56
C GLY A 207 -13.98 -15.01 -12.74
N MET A 208 -12.74 -14.87 -13.21
CA MET A 208 -11.54 -15.36 -12.50
C MET A 208 -11.36 -14.70 -11.11
N ILE A 209 -11.73 -13.43 -10.95
CA ILE A 209 -11.71 -12.74 -9.64
C ILE A 209 -12.77 -13.34 -8.70
N VAL A 210 -13.99 -13.60 -9.18
CA VAL A 210 -15.06 -14.23 -8.38
C VAL A 210 -14.71 -15.68 -8.02
N GLU A 211 -14.10 -16.42 -8.93
CA GLU A 211 -13.60 -17.78 -8.70
C GLU A 211 -12.45 -17.79 -7.68
N SER A 212 -11.47 -16.89 -7.82
CA SER A 212 -10.38 -16.71 -6.86
C SER A 212 -10.89 -16.29 -5.48
N ALA A 213 -11.90 -15.41 -5.41
CA ALA A 213 -12.52 -14.98 -4.16
C ALA A 213 -13.29 -16.12 -3.47
N LYS A 214 -13.94 -17.01 -4.23
CA LYS A 214 -14.55 -18.23 -3.69
C LYS A 214 -13.49 -19.19 -3.14
N ALA A 215 -12.46 -19.48 -3.92
CA ALA A 215 -11.36 -20.36 -3.49
C ALA A 215 -10.68 -19.82 -2.22
N ALA A 216 -10.40 -18.53 -2.15
CA ALA A 216 -9.86 -17.89 -0.95
C ALA A 216 -10.83 -17.93 0.25
N SER A 217 -12.14 -17.82 0.02
CA SER A 217 -13.15 -17.96 1.10
C SER A 217 -13.20 -19.39 1.64
N GLU A 218 -13.07 -20.38 0.76
CA GLU A 218 -13.06 -21.81 1.11
C GLU A 218 -11.75 -22.21 1.82
N GLU A 219 -10.61 -21.66 1.40
CA GLU A 219 -9.32 -21.81 2.10
C GLU A 219 -9.33 -21.13 3.48
N VAL A 220 -9.97 -19.96 3.63
CA VAL A 220 -10.18 -19.31 4.94
C VAL A 220 -11.06 -20.18 5.85
N ALA A 221 -12.20 -20.69 5.38
CA ALA A 221 -13.06 -21.57 6.17
C ALA A 221 -12.35 -22.88 6.58
N SER A 222 -11.49 -23.41 5.70
CA SER A 222 -10.61 -24.56 6.01
C SER A 222 -9.59 -24.20 7.10
N ALA A 223 -8.96 -23.03 7.00
CA ALA A 223 -8.00 -22.53 7.98
C ALA A 223 -8.65 -22.25 9.34
N GLU A 224 -9.86 -21.70 9.39
CA GLU A 224 -10.66 -21.52 10.61
C GLU A 224 -10.97 -22.87 11.27
N THR A 225 -11.42 -23.86 10.49
CA THR A 225 -11.68 -25.23 10.98
C THR A 225 -10.40 -25.88 11.56
N ALA A 226 -9.26 -25.67 10.90
CA ALA A 226 -7.97 -26.16 11.36
C ALA A 226 -7.45 -25.41 12.60
N LEU A 227 -7.77 -24.11 12.75
CA LEU A 227 -7.48 -23.32 13.94
C LEU A 227 -8.34 -23.76 15.13
N GLU A 228 -9.64 -23.96 14.94
CA GLU A 228 -10.54 -24.45 16.00
C GLU A 228 -10.10 -25.83 16.51
N THR A 229 -9.75 -26.75 15.60
CA THR A 229 -9.17 -28.06 15.96
C THR A 229 -7.88 -27.93 16.79
N ARG A 230 -7.03 -26.94 16.45
CA ARG A 230 -5.80 -26.66 17.21
C ARG A 230 -6.10 -26.02 18.57
N LEU A 231 -7.07 -25.12 18.66
CA LEU A 231 -7.49 -24.49 19.91
C LEU A 231 -8.10 -25.51 20.87
N ALA A 232 -8.98 -26.40 20.39
CA ALA A 232 -9.55 -27.49 21.19
C ALA A 232 -8.47 -28.46 21.72
N SER A 233 -7.50 -28.85 20.88
CA SER A 233 -6.38 -29.70 21.33
C SER A 233 -5.40 -28.97 22.25
N PHE A 234 -5.24 -27.65 22.12
CA PHE A 234 -4.46 -26.82 23.04
C PHE A 234 -5.15 -26.69 24.40
N ASP A 235 -6.47 -26.46 24.45
CA ASP A 235 -7.24 -26.44 25.69
C ASP A 235 -7.20 -27.80 26.39
N GLN A 236 -7.43 -28.90 25.66
CA GLN A 236 -7.28 -30.26 26.20
C GLN A 236 -5.86 -30.51 26.77
N THR A 237 -4.83 -29.99 26.10
CA THR A 237 -3.44 -30.04 26.60
C THR A 237 -3.25 -29.17 27.85
N GLY A 238 -3.86 -27.99 27.90
CA GLY A 238 -3.87 -27.10 29.05
C GLY A 238 -4.56 -27.73 30.27
N GLN A 239 -5.73 -28.34 30.08
CA GLN A 239 -6.44 -29.10 31.11
C GLN A 239 -5.59 -30.28 31.61
N ALA A 240 -4.98 -31.06 30.70
CA ALA A 240 -4.10 -32.17 31.08
C ALA A 240 -2.83 -31.70 31.81
N MET A 241 -2.30 -30.51 31.46
CA MET A 241 -1.17 -29.89 32.16
C MET A 241 -1.58 -29.38 33.54
N ALA A 242 -2.75 -28.75 33.68
CA ALA A 242 -3.29 -28.32 34.97
C ALA A 242 -3.55 -29.51 35.90
N GLN A 243 -4.09 -30.62 35.39
CA GLN A 243 -4.24 -31.88 36.14
C GLN A 243 -2.88 -32.44 36.58
N LYS A 244 -1.86 -32.40 35.72
CA LYS A 244 -0.49 -32.82 36.08
C LYS A 244 0.13 -31.90 37.14
N ILE A 245 -0.10 -30.60 37.10
CA ILE A 245 0.36 -29.64 38.10
C ILE A 245 -0.32 -29.91 39.45
N ALA A 246 -1.64 -30.09 39.48
CA ALA A 246 -2.37 -30.46 40.70
C ALA A 246 -1.93 -31.82 41.27
N ALA A 247 -1.61 -32.79 40.41
CA ALA A 247 -1.05 -34.08 40.84
C ALA A 247 0.38 -33.95 41.41
N LEU A 248 1.22 -33.08 40.84
CA LEU A 248 2.56 -32.77 41.36
C LEU A 248 2.51 -32.03 42.70
N ASP A 249 1.59 -31.07 42.84
CA ASP A 249 1.37 -30.33 44.10
C ASP A 249 0.89 -31.27 45.23
N LYS A 250 -0.09 -32.16 44.94
CA LYS A 250 -0.48 -33.23 45.87
C LYS A 250 0.71 -34.14 46.23
N LEU A 251 1.54 -34.52 45.26
CA LEU A 251 2.69 -35.38 45.49
C LEU A 251 3.78 -34.67 46.31
N ALA A 252 3.95 -33.36 46.14
CA ALA A 252 4.82 -32.53 46.99
C ALA A 252 4.29 -32.44 48.44
N ALA A 253 2.98 -32.27 48.62
CA ALA A 253 2.36 -32.30 49.94
C ALA A 253 2.50 -33.67 50.62
N GLU A 254 2.26 -34.77 49.90
CA GLU A 254 2.52 -36.13 50.40
C GLU A 254 4.01 -36.35 50.73
N ALA A 255 4.94 -35.82 49.92
CA ALA A 255 6.37 -35.91 50.19
C ALA A 255 6.75 -35.11 51.45
N GLY A 256 6.15 -33.95 51.68
CA GLY A 256 6.29 -33.16 52.92
C GLY A 256 5.82 -33.95 54.15
N GLN A 257 4.62 -34.52 54.11
CA GLN A 257 4.07 -35.34 55.21
C GLN A 257 4.92 -36.60 55.46
N ARG A 258 5.42 -37.26 54.40
CA ARG A 258 6.34 -38.39 54.52
C ARG A 258 7.68 -37.96 55.12
N ASN A 259 8.19 -36.78 54.78
CA ASN A 259 9.42 -36.24 55.37
C ASN A 259 9.25 -35.90 56.86
N GLU A 260 8.13 -35.32 57.26
CA GLU A 260 7.77 -35.13 58.69
C GLU A 260 7.66 -36.48 59.42
N THR A 261 7.02 -37.47 58.81
CA THR A 261 6.92 -38.84 59.36
C THR A 261 8.30 -39.49 59.50
N LEU A 262 9.20 -39.28 58.54
CA LEU A 262 10.58 -39.75 58.58
C LEU A 262 11.40 -39.03 59.66
N LEU A 263 11.24 -37.72 59.83
CA LEU A 263 11.88 -36.96 60.91
C LEU A 263 11.43 -37.47 62.29
N PHE A 264 10.13 -37.73 62.47
CA PHE A 264 9.62 -38.33 63.71
C PHE A 264 10.13 -39.76 63.93
N ALA A 265 10.24 -40.56 62.86
CA ALA A 265 10.82 -41.90 62.92
C ALA A 265 12.32 -41.86 63.26
N ILE A 266 13.08 -40.90 62.72
CA ILE A 266 14.50 -40.69 63.01
C ILE A 266 14.69 -40.27 64.47
N ALA A 267 13.98 -39.24 64.95
CA ALA A 267 14.05 -38.82 66.35
C ALA A 267 13.71 -39.96 67.32
N ARG A 268 12.74 -40.81 66.98
CA ARG A 268 12.40 -42.01 67.77
C ARG A 268 13.42 -43.15 67.64
N MET A 269 14.16 -43.23 66.54
CA MET A 269 15.32 -44.12 66.42
C MET A 269 16.51 -43.60 67.24
N GLU A 270 16.77 -42.29 67.25
CA GLU A 270 17.80 -41.67 68.09
C GLU A 270 17.50 -41.88 69.58
N GLU A 271 16.25 -41.66 70.03
CA GLU A 271 15.82 -41.99 71.39
C GLU A 271 16.03 -43.47 71.73
N LYS A 272 15.67 -44.38 70.83
CA LYS A 272 15.92 -45.82 71.00
C LYS A 272 17.40 -46.20 70.97
N LEU A 273 18.23 -45.50 70.20
CA LEU A 273 19.67 -45.74 70.11
C LEU A 273 20.38 -45.25 71.37
N GLU A 274 19.99 -44.10 71.93
CA GLU A 274 20.51 -43.62 73.22
C GLU A 274 19.98 -44.48 74.39
N GLN A 275 18.74 -44.96 74.33
CA GLN A 275 18.23 -45.98 75.26
C GLN A 275 19.03 -47.29 75.15
N SER A 276 19.33 -47.75 73.93
CA SER A 276 20.13 -48.96 73.67
C SER A 276 21.59 -48.79 74.12
N ARG A 277 22.17 -47.61 73.92
CA ARG A 277 23.50 -47.25 74.42
C ARG A 277 23.53 -47.32 75.94
N LYS A 278 22.52 -46.77 76.62
CA LYS A 278 22.38 -46.81 78.07
C LYS A 278 22.17 -48.23 78.61
N THR A 279 21.39 -49.08 77.93
CA THR A 279 21.26 -50.49 78.34
C THR A 279 22.55 -51.26 78.10
N VAL A 280 23.26 -51.04 76.99
CA VAL A 280 24.60 -51.59 76.71
C VAL A 280 25.62 -51.13 77.75
N GLU A 281 25.61 -49.87 78.18
CA GLU A 281 26.49 -49.37 79.25
C GLU A 281 26.18 -50.06 80.58
N THR A 282 24.91 -50.22 80.96
CA THR A 282 24.54 -51.00 82.15
C THR A 282 24.89 -52.49 82.03
N ALA A 283 24.84 -53.07 80.82
CA ALA A 283 25.23 -54.45 80.56
C ALA A 283 26.76 -54.65 80.60
N SER A 284 27.53 -53.68 80.11
CA SER A 284 28.99 -53.65 80.24
C SER A 284 29.40 -53.60 81.71
N ARG A 285 28.78 -52.70 82.49
CA ARG A 285 29.03 -52.56 83.93
C ARG A 285 28.58 -53.79 84.74
N ALA A 286 27.48 -54.44 84.34
CA ALA A 286 27.07 -55.72 84.90
C ALA A 286 28.06 -56.85 84.51
N GLY A 287 28.63 -56.79 83.31
CA GLY A 287 29.68 -57.71 82.84
C GLY A 287 30.99 -57.57 83.62
N GLU A 288 31.42 -56.35 83.93
CA GLU A 288 32.56 -56.07 84.81
C GLU A 288 32.35 -56.65 86.23
N LEU A 289 31.16 -56.42 86.80
CA LEU A 289 30.77 -56.99 88.10
C LEU A 289 30.67 -58.52 88.06
N ALA A 290 30.17 -59.10 86.97
CA ALA A 290 30.09 -60.54 86.77
C ALA A 290 31.48 -61.18 86.58
N ALA A 291 32.40 -60.51 85.88
CA ALA A 291 33.79 -60.96 85.73
C ALA A 291 34.54 -60.94 87.07
N ALA A 292 34.35 -59.88 87.88
CA ALA A 292 34.88 -59.82 89.25
C ALA A 292 34.32 -60.94 90.14
N ALA A 293 32.99 -61.17 90.10
CA ALA A 293 32.35 -62.26 90.83
C ALA A 293 32.85 -63.64 90.37
N ALA A 294 33.01 -63.86 89.06
CA ALA A 294 33.53 -65.09 88.49
C ALA A 294 34.97 -65.37 88.95
N GLY A 295 35.84 -64.35 88.98
CA GLY A 295 37.20 -64.46 89.54
C GLY A 295 37.20 -64.98 90.98
N THR A 296 36.47 -64.29 91.89
CA THR A 296 36.37 -64.71 93.30
C THR A 296 35.73 -66.09 93.50
N THR A 297 34.94 -66.56 92.53
CA THR A 297 34.34 -67.91 92.55
C THR A 297 35.32 -68.97 92.03
N GLY A 298 36.11 -68.64 91.02
CA GLY A 298 37.20 -69.47 90.50
C GLY A 298 38.28 -69.75 91.54
N ASP A 299 38.74 -68.72 92.26
CA ASP A 299 39.72 -68.87 93.34
C ASP A 299 39.20 -69.79 94.47
N ARG A 300 37.93 -69.61 94.88
CA ARG A 300 37.27 -70.46 95.88
C ARG A 300 37.13 -71.92 95.43
N LEU A 301 36.86 -72.16 94.14
CA LEU A 301 36.82 -73.51 93.57
C LEU A 301 38.22 -74.15 93.52
N MET A 302 39.25 -73.39 93.12
CA MET A 302 40.65 -73.83 93.15
C MET A 302 41.07 -74.30 94.54
N GLU A 303 40.74 -73.52 95.57
CA GLU A 303 41.12 -73.81 96.95
C GLU A 303 40.33 -75.00 97.52
N ALA A 304 39.02 -75.09 97.25
CA ALA A 304 38.21 -76.24 97.65
C ALA A 304 38.68 -77.55 97.00
N VAL A 305 39.11 -77.52 95.73
CA VAL A 305 39.65 -78.69 95.02
C VAL A 305 41.02 -79.10 95.57
N ARG A 306 41.88 -78.16 95.99
CA ARG A 306 43.14 -78.48 96.69
C ARG A 306 42.89 -79.18 98.02
N ALA A 307 42.03 -78.62 98.86
CA ALA A 307 41.68 -79.22 100.15
C ALA A 307 41.11 -80.64 99.99
N ALA A 308 40.27 -80.87 98.98
CA ALA A 308 39.74 -82.20 98.66
C ALA A 308 40.82 -83.19 98.18
N LEU A 309 41.82 -82.73 97.41
CA LEU A 309 42.91 -83.58 96.90
C LEU A 309 43.86 -84.05 98.00
N ASP A 310 44.20 -83.18 98.96
CA ASP A 310 45.08 -83.57 100.07
C ASP A 310 44.34 -84.44 101.10
N GLY A 311 43.06 -84.17 101.38
CA GLY A 311 42.21 -85.08 102.17
C GLY A 311 42.06 -86.47 101.54
N ALA A 312 42.00 -86.56 100.20
CA ALA A 312 41.98 -87.85 99.49
C ALA A 312 43.29 -88.62 99.61
N ARG A 313 44.45 -87.94 99.67
CA ARG A 313 45.76 -88.56 99.92
C ARG A 313 45.87 -89.10 101.35
N GLU A 314 45.46 -88.31 102.32
CA GLU A 314 45.49 -88.71 103.74
C GLU A 314 44.62 -89.94 103.99
N ALA A 315 43.37 -89.92 103.52
CA ALA A 315 42.46 -91.06 103.59
C ALA A 315 42.99 -92.32 102.86
N SER A 316 43.66 -92.15 101.71
CA SER A 316 44.29 -93.27 100.99
C SER A 316 45.42 -93.94 101.80
N SER A 317 46.22 -93.14 102.52
CA SER A 317 47.27 -93.66 103.41
C SER A 317 46.68 -94.40 104.62
N GLU A 318 45.58 -93.90 105.19
CA GLU A 318 44.92 -94.55 106.32
C GLU A 318 44.26 -95.87 105.92
N ILE A 319 43.66 -95.94 104.73
CA ILE A 319 43.12 -97.19 104.17
C ILE A 319 44.21 -98.25 104.04
N GLN A 320 45.39 -97.91 103.48
CA GLN A 320 46.52 -98.85 103.40
C GLN A 320 46.95 -99.36 104.79
N LYS A 321 47.04 -98.46 105.78
CA LYS A 321 47.41 -98.83 107.16
C LYS A 321 46.39 -99.78 107.79
N ARG A 322 45.09 -99.45 107.71
CA ARG A 322 44.00 -100.29 108.25
C ARG A 322 43.93 -101.65 107.55
N THR A 323 44.23 -101.73 106.25
CA THR A 323 44.30 -103.01 105.50
C THR A 323 45.43 -103.92 106.00
N LEU A 324 46.60 -103.36 106.35
CA LEU A 324 47.71 -104.11 106.97
C LEU A 324 47.31 -104.68 108.34
N GLU A 325 46.81 -103.84 109.24
CA GLU A 325 46.38 -104.24 110.61
C GLU A 325 45.27 -105.32 110.57
N THR A 326 44.35 -105.21 109.61
CA THR A 326 43.29 -106.21 109.38
C THR A 326 43.84 -107.54 108.86
N SER A 327 44.85 -107.50 107.97
CA SER A 327 45.48 -108.70 107.41
C SER A 327 46.24 -109.52 108.46
N GLU A 328 46.97 -108.84 109.34
CA GLU A 328 47.69 -109.47 110.46
C GLU A 328 46.72 -110.10 111.49
N SER A 329 45.59 -109.42 111.75
CA SER A 329 44.52 -109.93 112.61
C SER A 329 43.85 -111.19 112.02
N ALA A 330 43.61 -111.23 110.70
CA ALA A 330 43.04 -112.39 110.01
C ALA A 330 43.99 -113.61 110.04
N ALA A 331 45.30 -113.38 109.93
CA ALA A 331 46.31 -114.44 110.03
C ALA A 331 46.32 -115.11 111.43
N LYS A 332 46.14 -114.32 112.50
CA LYS A 332 45.98 -114.83 113.88
C LYS A 332 44.73 -115.71 114.02
N ALA A 333 43.57 -115.22 113.57
CA ALA A 333 42.30 -115.95 113.68
C ALA A 333 42.34 -117.34 112.99
N LEU A 334 43.05 -117.44 111.85
CA LEU A 334 43.24 -118.71 111.13
C LEU A 334 44.17 -119.70 111.87
N ALA A 335 45.12 -119.21 112.69
CA ALA A 335 45.95 -120.07 113.53
C ALA A 335 45.14 -120.65 114.70
N ASP A 336 44.38 -119.81 115.40
CA ASP A 336 43.55 -120.22 116.55
C ASP A 336 42.48 -121.25 116.13
N LEU A 337 41.80 -121.02 115.00
CA LEU A 337 40.80 -121.95 114.44
C LEU A 337 41.40 -123.33 114.16
N LYS A 338 42.65 -123.38 113.68
CA LYS A 338 43.38 -124.62 113.38
C LYS A 338 43.79 -125.38 114.65
N GLY A 339 44.11 -124.66 115.73
CA GLY A 339 44.34 -125.25 117.06
C GLY A 339 43.07 -125.86 117.65
N ALA A 340 41.96 -125.12 117.64
CA ALA A 340 40.67 -125.58 118.15
C ALA A 340 40.17 -126.86 117.44
N GLY A 341 40.34 -126.93 116.11
CA GLY A 341 39.97 -128.12 115.33
C GLY A 341 40.70 -129.40 115.74
N GLN A 342 41.97 -129.31 116.17
CA GLN A 342 42.72 -130.48 116.64
C GLN A 342 42.26 -130.94 118.03
N GLN A 343 41.91 -130.02 118.93
CA GLN A 343 41.35 -130.37 120.25
C GLN A 343 39.98 -131.04 120.13
N ALA A 344 39.10 -130.54 119.24
CA ALA A 344 37.82 -131.18 118.95
C ALA A 344 37.99 -132.63 118.43
N ALA A 345 38.96 -132.86 117.53
CA ALA A 345 39.28 -134.18 117.01
C ALA A 345 39.94 -135.13 118.03
N ALA A 346 40.40 -134.63 119.19
CA ALA A 346 40.79 -135.46 120.33
C ALA A 346 39.58 -135.77 121.23
N ALA A 347 38.77 -134.75 121.57
CA ALA A 347 37.59 -134.88 122.42
C ALA A 347 36.57 -135.89 121.87
N VAL A 348 36.27 -135.85 120.57
CA VAL A 348 35.32 -136.78 119.92
C VAL A 348 35.81 -138.24 120.00
N ARG A 349 37.12 -138.48 119.91
CA ARG A 349 37.68 -139.84 120.04
C ARG A 349 37.65 -140.36 121.48
N ALA A 350 37.80 -139.47 122.48
CA ALA A 350 37.60 -139.84 123.88
C ALA A 350 36.12 -140.15 124.19
N ALA A 351 35.20 -139.30 123.72
CA ALA A 351 33.75 -139.49 123.89
C ALA A 351 33.25 -140.80 123.27
N GLY A 352 33.74 -141.17 122.09
CA GLY A 352 33.39 -142.44 121.42
C GLY A 352 33.83 -143.71 122.16
N MET A 353 34.76 -143.61 123.12
CA MET A 353 35.15 -144.71 124.00
C MET A 353 34.29 -144.73 125.27
N ALA A 354 33.99 -143.57 125.86
CA ALA A 354 33.12 -143.45 127.03
C ALA A 354 31.68 -143.91 126.75
N ALA A 355 31.09 -143.49 125.63
CA ALA A 355 29.70 -143.84 125.27
C ALA A 355 29.45 -145.34 125.13
N ARG A 356 30.49 -146.15 124.83
CA ARG A 356 30.38 -147.62 124.77
C ARG A 356 30.37 -148.28 126.14
N ALA A 357 30.95 -147.65 127.17
CA ALA A 357 30.91 -148.17 128.54
C ALA A 357 29.57 -147.89 129.24
N GLU A 358 28.81 -146.87 128.81
CA GLU A 358 27.52 -146.53 129.41
C GLU A 358 26.35 -147.41 128.92
N MET A 359 26.44 -147.99 127.71
CA MET A 359 25.38 -148.87 127.19
C MET A 359 25.19 -150.14 128.03
N ASP A 360 26.29 -150.81 128.43
CA ASP A 360 26.27 -152.00 129.30
C ASP A 360 25.66 -151.72 130.69
N ILE A 361 25.69 -150.47 131.14
CA ILE A 361 25.10 -150.02 132.41
C ILE A 361 23.61 -149.67 132.22
N ALA A 362 23.24 -149.11 131.08
CA ALA A 362 21.86 -148.77 130.75
C ALA A 362 20.97 -150.01 130.62
N GLU A 363 21.46 -151.07 129.96
CA GLU A 363 20.70 -152.32 129.76
C GLU A 363 20.31 -152.99 131.09
N ARG A 364 21.22 -153.01 132.07
CA ARG A 364 20.96 -153.53 133.43
C ARG A 364 19.96 -152.68 134.23
N ARG A 365 19.87 -151.38 133.92
CA ARG A 365 18.94 -150.44 134.57
C ARG A 365 17.53 -150.53 133.97
N ALA A 366 17.41 -150.80 132.67
CA ALA A 366 16.13 -151.00 132.00
C ALA A 366 15.34 -152.19 132.59
N ALA A 367 16.00 -153.30 132.90
CA ALA A 367 15.38 -154.49 133.50
C ALA A 367 14.73 -154.23 134.89
N GLN A 368 15.12 -153.15 135.58
CA GLN A 368 14.54 -152.76 136.88
C GLN A 368 13.34 -151.80 136.73
N ALA A 369 13.24 -151.06 135.61
CA ALA A 369 12.18 -150.09 135.37
C ALA A 369 10.79 -150.75 135.22
N THR A 370 10.72 -152.01 134.79
CA THR A 370 9.47 -152.78 134.59
C THR A 370 8.61 -152.91 135.85
N ASN A 371 9.20 -152.78 137.04
CA ASN A 371 8.49 -152.90 138.32
C ASN A 371 8.07 -151.56 138.94
N ALA A 372 8.36 -150.43 138.29
CA ALA A 372 8.12 -149.10 138.84
C ALA A 372 7.04 -148.33 138.06
N LEU A 373 5.78 -148.49 138.50
CA LEU A 373 4.68 -147.50 138.36
C LEU A 373 4.32 -147.13 136.90
N PHE A 374 3.23 -147.61 136.29
CA PHE A 374 1.99 -148.22 136.80
C PHE A 374 1.13 -147.36 137.74
N GLU A 375 1.52 -146.12 138.04
CA GLU A 375 0.66 -145.13 138.73
C GLU A 375 0.65 -143.78 138.01
N THR A 376 -0.40 -143.00 138.25
CA THR A 376 -0.65 -141.63 137.75
C THR A 376 -0.69 -141.48 136.22
N SER A 377 -1.88 -141.75 135.68
CA SER A 377 -2.22 -141.66 134.26
C SER A 377 -2.74 -140.26 133.85
N ARG A 378 -2.72 -139.97 132.53
CA ARG A 378 -3.63 -139.12 131.73
C ARG A 378 -3.45 -137.57 131.60
N THR A 379 -3.26 -137.16 130.32
CA THR A 379 -3.96 -136.07 129.56
C THR A 379 -3.69 -134.58 129.92
N VAL A 380 -3.75 -133.56 129.03
CA VAL A 380 -3.92 -133.43 127.54
C VAL A 380 -3.41 -132.02 127.07
N PRO A 381 -3.11 -131.77 125.77
CA PRO A 381 -2.48 -130.52 125.28
C PRO A 381 -3.42 -129.51 124.54
N GLY A 382 -2.92 -128.31 124.20
CA GLY A 382 -3.55 -127.27 123.36
C GLY A 382 -3.07 -125.82 123.67
N THR A 383 -3.33 -124.71 122.94
CA THR A 383 -3.77 -124.39 121.54
C THR A 383 -3.59 -122.85 121.28
N ASN A 384 -3.96 -122.32 120.09
CA ASN A 384 -4.31 -120.91 119.72
C ASN A 384 -3.19 -119.86 119.44
N GLU A 385 -3.40 -118.68 118.82
CA GLU A 385 -4.24 -118.15 117.69
C GLU A 385 -4.53 -116.60 117.81
N HIS A 386 -4.28 -115.79 116.76
CA HIS A 386 -4.84 -114.43 116.47
C HIS A 386 -4.57 -114.03 114.99
N VAL A 387 -5.25 -113.16 114.19
CA VAL A 387 -6.31 -112.10 114.20
C VAL A 387 -5.94 -110.61 114.54
N PRO A 388 -6.53 -109.56 113.86
CA PRO A 388 -5.82 -108.33 113.41
C PRO A 388 -6.61 -106.96 113.50
N GLY A 389 -6.29 -105.95 112.67
CA GLY A 389 -7.12 -104.76 112.31
C GLY A 389 -6.50 -103.90 111.17
N ALA A 390 -7.16 -103.12 110.27
CA ALA A 390 -8.51 -102.52 110.08
C ALA A 390 -8.61 -101.00 110.42
N THR A 391 -9.34 -100.08 109.74
CA THR A 391 -9.94 -99.90 108.36
C THR A 391 -10.41 -98.42 108.15
N ASN A 392 -11.06 -98.10 107.01
CA ASN A 392 -11.97 -96.94 106.69
C ASN A 392 -11.33 -95.71 105.96
N GLY A 393 -12.00 -94.98 105.04
CA GLY A 393 -13.34 -95.15 104.40
C GLY A 393 -13.72 -94.03 103.38
N THR A 394 -14.72 -94.27 102.51
CA THR A 394 -15.26 -93.41 101.39
C THR A 394 -16.81 -93.26 101.54
N PRO A 395 -17.68 -92.76 100.60
CA PRO A 395 -17.60 -91.83 99.42
C PRO A 395 -18.79 -90.80 99.23
N ALA A 396 -18.66 -89.81 98.30
CA ALA A 396 -19.66 -89.19 97.35
C ALA A 396 -21.09 -88.72 97.82
N PRO A 397 -22.07 -88.22 96.98
CA PRO A 397 -22.08 -87.81 95.54
C PRO A 397 -22.86 -86.48 95.16
N LEU A 398 -22.69 -86.06 93.88
CA LEU A 398 -23.57 -85.43 92.83
C LEU A 398 -25.04 -84.92 93.11
N PRO A 399 -25.63 -83.94 92.33
CA PRO A 399 -26.07 -84.18 90.92
C PRO A 399 -26.06 -82.99 89.88
N GLU A 400 -26.60 -83.31 88.69
CA GLU A 400 -26.59 -82.70 87.34
C GLU A 400 -28.03 -82.18 86.93
N PRO A 401 -28.53 -82.03 85.67
CA PRO A 401 -27.95 -81.83 84.29
C PRO A 401 -28.70 -80.85 83.30
N ALA A 402 -28.02 -80.47 82.19
CA ALA A 402 -28.48 -80.35 80.76
C ALA A 402 -29.73 -79.46 80.35
N PRO A 403 -30.18 -79.34 79.06
CA PRO A 403 -29.67 -79.88 77.76
C PRO A 403 -29.62 -78.90 76.54
N ALA A 404 -29.30 -79.45 75.35
CA ALA A 404 -29.43 -78.86 73.99
C ALA A 404 -30.42 -79.74 73.14
N PRO A 405 -30.43 -79.90 71.77
CA PRO A 405 -29.80 -79.20 70.62
C PRO A 405 -30.76 -78.98 69.39
N GLN A 406 -30.27 -78.55 68.20
CA GLN A 406 -30.75 -78.97 66.83
C GLN A 406 -30.01 -78.35 65.61
N ALA A 407 -30.14 -78.96 64.42
CA ALA A 407 -29.68 -78.55 63.07
C ALA A 407 -30.29 -79.50 61.98
N PRO A 408 -29.92 -79.45 60.67
CA PRO A 408 -30.08 -78.42 59.61
C PRO A 408 -31.10 -78.86 58.50
N PRO A 409 -31.35 -78.08 57.41
CA PRO A 409 -30.88 -78.49 56.04
C PRO A 409 -30.62 -77.31 55.02
N VAL A 410 -29.65 -77.31 54.07
CA VAL A 410 -29.51 -77.90 52.69
C VAL A 410 -30.06 -77.06 51.48
N ILE A 411 -29.12 -76.64 50.59
CA ILE A 411 -29.17 -76.35 49.11
C ILE A 411 -30.18 -75.35 48.49
N ALA A 412 -29.65 -74.38 47.70
CA ALA A 412 -30.13 -74.02 46.34
C ALA A 412 -29.12 -73.14 45.54
N SER A 413 -28.98 -73.36 44.22
CA SER A 413 -28.32 -72.45 43.25
C SER A 413 -28.67 -72.84 41.79
N PRO A 414 -29.02 -71.86 40.94
CA PRO A 414 -28.53 -71.80 39.53
C PRO A 414 -27.86 -70.43 39.26
N SER A 415 -26.88 -70.24 38.35
CA SER A 415 -26.90 -70.41 36.88
C SER A 415 -27.87 -69.42 36.19
N ARG A 416 -27.48 -68.44 35.33
CA ARG A 416 -26.58 -68.36 34.15
C ARG A 416 -27.39 -68.36 32.83
N ALA A 417 -26.90 -67.60 31.84
CA ALA A 417 -27.46 -67.21 30.53
C ALA A 417 -28.17 -65.84 30.57
N VAL A 418 -27.95 -64.85 29.68
CA VAL A 418 -27.47 -64.75 28.26
C VAL A 418 -28.61 -64.79 27.23
N ASP A 419 -28.35 -64.15 26.08
CA ASP A 419 -29.23 -63.76 24.97
C ASP A 419 -30.14 -62.56 25.33
N ASP A 420 -30.14 -61.39 24.65
CA ASP A 420 -30.25 -61.02 23.22
C ASP A 420 -31.71 -60.98 22.70
N ASP A 421 -31.93 -60.29 21.56
CA ASP A 421 -33.21 -60.00 20.88
C ASP A 421 -34.18 -59.00 21.61
N LEU A 422 -35.02 -58.17 20.96
CA LEU A 422 -35.14 -57.72 19.54
C LEU A 422 -36.12 -56.50 19.47
N PHE A 423 -36.18 -55.78 18.34
CA PHE A 423 -37.10 -54.66 18.00
C PHE A 423 -36.93 -53.34 18.81
N ASP A 424 -37.25 -52.14 18.31
CA ASP A 424 -37.64 -51.63 16.97
C ASP A 424 -36.60 -50.54 16.55
N ALA A 425 -36.21 -50.27 15.29
CA ALA A 425 -36.85 -50.30 13.97
C ALA A 425 -37.61 -49.01 13.56
N ALA A 426 -37.22 -48.47 12.39
CA ALA A 426 -37.88 -47.42 11.59
C ALA A 426 -38.02 -45.99 12.19
N ALA A 427 -38.05 -44.91 11.40
CA ALA A 427 -37.50 -44.67 10.05
C ALA A 427 -37.55 -43.16 9.74
N GLU A 428 -36.51 -42.61 9.08
CA GLU A 428 -36.56 -41.87 7.80
C GLU A 428 -35.12 -41.58 7.31
#